data_AF-A0A351E135-F1
#
_entry.id   AF-A0A351E135-F1
#
_cell.length_a   1.000
_cell.length_b   1.000
_cell.length_c   1.000
_cell.angle_alpha   90.00
_cell.angle_beta   90.00
_cell.angle_gamma   90.00
#
_symmetry.space_group_name_H-M   'P 1'
#
loop_
_entity.id
_entity.type
_entity.pdbx_description
1 polymer ?
#
loop_
_entity_poly.entity_id
_entity_poly.type
_entity_poly.pdbx_seq_one_letter_code
_entity_poly.pdbx_strand_id
1 'polypeptide(L)'
;MDKNNLGIIKDMAKLFSATILSGLFFTGCVDMDLTPKNQPSEGEVWADATMAEQTVTGLYNGLNHLYNDNYNMWFDCFSAVMDRDANWRNFGMLFGNQTTSGDGPSWIWHDNYKFIIRCNDVIANMPDVVGLPEAKKARLIAEAKFLRSYWYYELNLLFGGVPYYTEPIKNIEEAKGSRLSMTDLWNELIKDLTDCINEPNLPDKYNSGDNDYGHITKGAAYALRGKIYLWLENWGAAEADFKKVGDCGYRLFTSGANAYKMLFKEVNEQCDEMIFSVQCIEEDGYWNSKNRGFGNRCTYGSMWNNYLVNPDFVDTYECADGSKFDWSKIIPEYYKLTVNERRVFFLRDNLTESEIANAKEQGANMDYYLPSGNEARIRKAYEQRDPRLEMSVITPYATYLGGDGGADNYFTNRYPFRSQWIETQNADGTITREASDLRTDTQAMFYYLNRKFVTEGVGEGSQKGTGIDMPKIRYADVLLNLAEALNEQGKIDEAVTVVNQVRARAGAQLLNSNVPTTVMGQADMRERIRNERYWELLGEDLIYFDELRWKTWKDKKFATYDDNGKQVVNGLRQVWGQATYHYAWGGDHYWLYPIPYNETQMNPNMEQNPGWK
;
A
#
# COMPACT_ATOMS: atom_id res chain seq x y z
N MET A 1 57.32 -45.47 -42.87
CA MET A 1 58.27 -46.14 -41.97
C MET A 1 59.42 -45.19 -41.70
N ASP A 2 59.69 -44.99 -40.40
CA ASP A 2 60.95 -44.66 -39.75
C ASP A 2 61.71 -43.33 -39.98
N LYS A 3 61.81 -42.63 -38.82
CA LYS A 3 63.01 -42.06 -38.16
C LYS A 3 63.70 -40.85 -38.80
N ASN A 4 63.49 -39.68 -38.20
CA ASN A 4 64.50 -38.98 -37.39
C ASN A 4 64.02 -37.56 -37.00
N ASN A 5 63.99 -37.27 -35.69
CA ASN A 5 64.66 -36.11 -35.09
C ASN A 5 64.34 -36.03 -33.58
N LEU A 6 65.30 -36.50 -32.79
CA LEU A 6 65.37 -36.41 -31.33
C LEU A 6 66.58 -35.52 -31.00
N GLY A 7 66.38 -34.45 -30.24
CA GLY A 7 67.47 -33.64 -29.72
C GLY A 7 66.97 -32.47 -28.89
N ILE A 8 67.21 -32.55 -27.58
CA ILE A 8 67.15 -31.49 -26.56
C ILE A 8 65.79 -31.36 -25.84
N ILE A 9 65.54 -32.31 -24.93
CA ILE A 9 64.68 -32.17 -23.76
C ILE A 9 65.55 -32.53 -22.54
N LYS A 10 65.45 -31.70 -21.49
CA LYS A 10 65.58 -31.99 -20.05
C LYS A 10 66.47 -30.96 -19.35
N ASP A 11 65.83 -30.15 -18.50
CA ASP A 11 66.35 -29.48 -17.29
C ASP A 11 65.98 -27.99 -17.15
N MET A 12 64.68 -27.67 -17.34
CA MET A 12 64.10 -26.37 -16.94
C MET A 12 62.95 -26.54 -15.93
N ALA A 13 63.20 -27.30 -14.88
CA ALA A 13 62.30 -27.32 -13.73
C ALA A 13 63.07 -27.63 -12.45
N LYS A 14 63.59 -26.58 -11.79
CA LYS A 14 63.54 -26.38 -10.33
C LYS A 14 64.52 -25.28 -9.86
N LEU A 15 64.02 -24.51 -8.89
CA LEU A 15 64.69 -23.62 -7.93
C LEU A 15 65.19 -22.26 -8.45
N PHE A 16 64.50 -21.16 -8.13
CA PHE A 16 64.38 -20.46 -6.82
C PHE A 16 65.49 -19.42 -6.59
N SER A 17 65.02 -18.17 -6.53
CA SER A 17 65.31 -17.16 -5.50
C SER A 17 66.63 -16.38 -5.49
N ALA A 18 66.41 -15.05 -5.37
CA ALA A 18 67.26 -14.02 -4.76
C ALA A 18 68.50 -13.63 -5.59
N THR A 19 68.82 -12.37 -5.91
CA THR A 19 68.62 -11.03 -5.33
C THR A 19 69.14 -10.04 -6.42
N ILE A 20 68.71 -8.79 -6.68
CA ILE A 20 68.95 -7.48 -6.02
C ILE A 20 68.33 -6.45 -7.02
N LEU A 21 67.24 -5.73 -6.73
CA LEU A 21 67.13 -4.41 -6.09
C LEU A 21 67.73 -3.20 -6.86
N SER A 22 66.85 -2.22 -7.11
CA SER A 22 67.08 -0.78 -7.28
C SER A 22 67.28 -0.20 -8.70
N GLY A 23 66.29 0.59 -9.11
CA GLY A 23 66.27 1.42 -10.32
C GLY A 23 64.95 2.18 -10.38
N LEU A 24 64.89 3.28 -9.62
CA LEU A 24 63.74 4.15 -9.39
C LEU A 24 63.23 4.89 -10.66
N PHE A 25 61.90 4.99 -10.79
CA PHE A 25 61.04 6.11 -11.27
C PHE A 25 61.32 6.79 -12.62
N PHE A 26 60.33 6.77 -13.55
CA PHE A 26 59.41 7.90 -13.82
C PHE A 26 58.36 7.55 -14.91
N THR A 27 57.09 7.79 -14.57
CA THR A 27 55.92 8.21 -15.37
C THR A 27 55.48 7.48 -16.63
N GLY A 28 54.25 6.97 -16.53
CA GLY A 28 53.29 6.80 -17.61
C GLY A 28 51.91 6.51 -17.02
N CYS A 29 51.32 7.50 -16.32
CA CYS A 29 49.89 7.43 -16.02
C CYS A 29 49.15 7.46 -17.35
N VAL A 30 48.50 6.35 -17.70
CA VAL A 30 47.44 6.39 -18.70
C VAL A 30 46.24 6.92 -17.93
N ASP A 31 45.84 8.17 -18.21
CA ASP A 31 44.51 8.66 -17.84
C ASP A 31 43.50 7.76 -18.56
N MET A 32 43.05 6.74 -17.84
CA MET A 32 42.00 5.87 -18.31
C MET A 32 40.70 6.59 -18.00
N ASP A 33 40.13 7.24 -19.01
CA ASP A 33 38.83 7.85 -18.93
C ASP A 33 37.79 6.77 -18.55
N LEU A 34 37.34 6.84 -17.29
CA LEU A 34 36.36 5.95 -16.68
C LEU A 34 34.92 6.45 -16.92
N THR A 35 34.70 7.44 -17.79
CA THR A 35 33.34 7.81 -18.19
C THR A 35 32.63 6.57 -18.75
N PRO A 36 31.45 6.19 -18.22
CA PRO A 36 30.70 5.07 -18.75
C PRO A 36 30.37 5.36 -20.22
N LYS A 37 30.91 4.57 -21.16
CA LYS A 37 30.76 4.83 -22.62
C LYS A 37 29.31 4.84 -23.14
N ASN A 38 28.33 4.50 -22.30
CA ASN A 38 26.90 4.46 -22.60
C ASN A 38 26.03 5.32 -21.66
N GLN A 39 26.62 6.19 -20.84
CA GLN A 39 25.87 7.16 -20.02
C GLN A 39 26.52 8.54 -20.14
N PRO A 40 25.76 9.63 -20.30
CA PRO A 40 26.33 10.97 -20.26
C PRO A 40 27.03 11.18 -18.91
N SER A 41 28.20 11.82 -18.94
CA SER A 41 28.88 12.23 -17.71
C SER A 41 28.03 13.24 -16.95
N GLU A 42 28.20 13.33 -15.63
CA GLU A 42 27.43 14.24 -14.78
C GLU A 42 27.50 15.70 -15.28
N GLY A 43 28.68 16.13 -15.74
CA GLY A 43 28.86 17.46 -16.34
C GLY A 43 28.15 17.67 -17.68
N GLU A 44 27.91 16.61 -18.47
CA GLU A 44 27.16 16.69 -19.73
C GLU A 44 25.65 16.75 -19.51
N VAL A 45 25.13 16.09 -18.45
CA VAL A 45 23.69 16.10 -18.12
C VAL A 45 23.19 17.50 -17.78
N TRP A 46 23.95 18.24 -16.94
CA TRP A 46 23.54 19.57 -16.48
C TRP A 46 23.87 20.70 -17.47
N ALA A 47 24.65 20.40 -18.52
CA ALA A 47 24.93 21.34 -19.60
C ALA A 47 23.80 21.43 -20.64
N ASP A 48 22.86 20.47 -20.64
CA ASP A 48 21.73 20.41 -21.58
C ASP A 48 20.39 20.54 -20.85
N ALA A 49 19.60 21.54 -21.23
CA ALA A 49 18.30 21.83 -20.65
C ALA A 49 17.32 20.64 -20.74
N THR A 50 17.35 19.87 -21.83
CA THR A 50 16.45 18.73 -22.03
C THR A 50 16.85 17.57 -21.12
N MET A 51 18.15 17.27 -21.01
CA MET A 51 18.66 16.23 -20.12
C MET A 51 18.43 16.58 -18.64
N ALA A 52 18.57 17.85 -18.26
CA ALA A 52 18.23 18.31 -16.92
C ALA A 52 16.75 18.07 -16.59
N GLU A 53 15.83 18.39 -17.50
CA GLU A 53 14.39 18.11 -17.33
C GLU A 53 14.06 16.62 -17.27
N GLN A 54 14.70 15.81 -18.13
CA GLN A 54 14.57 14.35 -18.11
C GLN A 54 15.09 13.75 -16.80
N THR A 55 16.08 14.37 -16.15
CA THR A 55 16.56 13.93 -14.85
C THR A 55 15.50 14.09 -13.77
N VAL A 56 14.74 15.20 -13.79
CA VAL A 56 13.58 15.39 -12.89
C VAL A 56 12.47 14.38 -13.20
N THR A 57 12.19 14.14 -14.48
CA THR A 57 11.24 13.08 -14.89
C THR A 57 11.64 11.71 -14.33
N GLY A 58 12.94 11.42 -14.31
CA GLY A 58 13.51 10.22 -13.70
C GLY A 58 13.28 10.10 -12.18
N LEU A 59 13.07 11.21 -11.47
CA LEU A 59 12.66 11.20 -10.05
C LEU A 59 11.22 10.70 -9.92
N TYR A 60 10.29 11.23 -10.72
CA TYR A 60 8.89 10.80 -10.70
C TYR A 60 8.72 9.33 -11.09
N ASN A 61 9.49 8.84 -12.06
CA ASN A 61 9.53 7.40 -12.39
C ASN A 61 9.95 6.54 -11.19
N GLY A 62 10.72 7.09 -10.26
CA GLY A 62 11.10 6.42 -9.02
C GLY A 62 9.93 6.09 -8.11
N LEU A 63 8.84 6.85 -8.18
CA LEU A 63 7.63 6.58 -7.42
C LEU A 63 6.98 5.26 -7.85
N ASN A 64 7.06 4.88 -9.13
CA ASN A 64 6.52 3.60 -9.62
C ASN A 64 7.37 2.41 -9.13
N HIS A 65 8.68 2.60 -8.98
CA HIS A 65 9.61 1.51 -8.67
C HIS A 65 9.27 0.77 -7.37
N LEU A 66 8.69 1.44 -6.38
CA LEU A 66 8.27 0.83 -5.10
C LEU A 66 6.98 0.00 -5.21
N TYR A 67 6.23 0.13 -6.31
CA TYR A 67 4.86 -0.40 -6.47
C TYR A 67 4.71 -1.36 -7.66
N ASN A 68 5.82 -1.68 -8.35
CA ASN A 68 5.88 -2.74 -9.35
C ASN A 68 6.16 -4.10 -8.66
N ASP A 69 5.69 -5.19 -9.27
CA ASP A 69 5.59 -6.55 -8.73
C ASP A 69 6.85 -7.17 -8.11
N ASN A 70 8.02 -6.59 -8.35
CA ASN A 70 9.27 -7.10 -7.82
C ASN A 70 9.28 -7.21 -6.28
N TYR A 71 8.43 -6.45 -5.58
CA TYR A 71 8.45 -6.37 -4.11
C TYR A 71 7.30 -7.09 -3.41
N ASN A 72 6.19 -7.36 -4.11
CA ASN A 72 5.03 -8.10 -3.60
C ASN A 72 4.59 -7.69 -2.16
N MET A 73 4.68 -6.39 -1.81
CA MET A 73 4.44 -5.86 -0.46
C MET A 73 3.53 -4.63 -0.52
N TRP A 74 2.27 -4.83 -0.14
CA TRP A 74 1.29 -3.75 0.09
C TRP A 74 1.15 -3.61 1.61
N PHE A 75 1.30 -2.41 2.15
CA PHE A 75 1.33 -2.17 3.59
C PHE A 75 -0.02 -2.44 4.27
N ASP A 76 -1.13 -2.45 3.52
CA ASP A 76 -2.44 -2.84 4.04
C ASP A 76 -2.41 -4.19 4.76
N CYS A 77 -1.62 -5.18 4.28
CA CYS A 77 -1.57 -6.50 4.94
C CYS A 77 -0.86 -6.49 6.29
N PHE A 78 -0.13 -5.43 6.62
CA PHE A 78 0.43 -5.24 7.96
C PHE A 78 -0.59 -4.65 8.91
N SER A 79 -1.57 -3.89 8.42
CA SER A 79 -2.63 -3.31 9.24
C SER A 79 -3.70 -4.34 9.66
N ALA A 80 -4.60 -3.93 10.54
CA ALA A 80 -5.71 -4.76 11.00
C ALA A 80 -6.80 -5.05 9.96
N VAL A 81 -6.81 -4.36 8.82
CA VAL A 81 -7.90 -4.50 7.83
C VAL A 81 -7.74 -5.68 6.88
N MET A 82 -6.52 -6.22 6.77
CA MET A 82 -6.17 -7.15 5.71
C MET A 82 -5.07 -8.12 6.14
N ASP A 83 -5.14 -9.34 5.63
CA ASP A 83 -4.20 -10.43 5.88
C ASP A 83 -3.62 -10.97 4.57
N ARG A 84 -2.54 -11.72 4.68
CA ARG A 84 -1.92 -12.42 3.54
C ARG A 84 -2.48 -13.82 3.40
N ASP A 85 -2.66 -14.30 2.18
CA ASP A 85 -2.96 -15.70 1.92
C ASP A 85 -1.91 -16.64 2.56
N ALA A 86 -2.34 -17.83 2.97
CA ALA A 86 -1.50 -18.78 3.71
C ALA A 86 -0.28 -19.28 2.92
N ASN A 87 -0.30 -19.18 1.59
CA ASN A 87 0.84 -19.52 0.73
C ASN A 87 1.94 -18.45 0.74
N TRP A 88 1.65 -17.25 1.25
CA TRP A 88 2.52 -16.07 1.20
C TRP A 88 2.85 -15.52 2.60
N ARG A 89 3.20 -16.42 3.53
CA ARG A 89 3.59 -16.09 4.91
C ARG A 89 5.07 -15.72 5.02
N ASN A 90 5.49 -14.71 4.25
CA ASN A 90 6.90 -14.37 4.05
C ASN A 90 7.36 -13.07 4.75
N PHE A 91 6.49 -12.40 5.52
CA PHE A 91 6.85 -11.17 6.22
C PHE A 91 7.14 -11.40 7.70
N GLY A 92 8.42 -11.36 8.07
CA GLY A 92 8.84 -11.75 9.43
C GLY A 92 8.25 -10.91 10.55
N MET A 93 7.95 -9.64 10.27
CA MET A 93 7.27 -8.72 11.19
C MET A 93 5.88 -9.21 11.64
N LEU A 94 5.21 -10.08 10.88
CA LEU A 94 3.90 -10.63 11.22
C LEU A 94 3.97 -11.96 11.97
N PHE A 95 5.11 -12.65 11.91
CA PHE A 95 5.27 -14.02 12.43
C PHE A 95 6.32 -14.12 13.56
N GLY A 96 6.74 -12.98 14.12
CA GLY A 96 7.63 -12.94 15.27
C GLY A 96 9.04 -13.47 14.99
N ASN A 97 9.45 -13.48 13.72
CA ASN A 97 10.74 -14.02 13.28
C ASN A 97 11.53 -13.06 12.38
N GLN A 98 11.18 -11.76 12.38
CA GLN A 98 11.98 -10.73 11.70
C GLN A 98 13.40 -10.67 12.30
N THR A 99 14.39 -10.53 11.43
CA THR A 99 15.79 -10.27 11.78
C THR A 99 16.30 -9.00 11.11
N THR A 100 17.48 -8.52 11.55
CA THR A 100 18.19 -7.38 10.94
C THR A 100 18.71 -7.67 9.53
N SER A 101 18.80 -8.95 9.17
CA SER A 101 19.19 -9.45 7.83
C SER A 101 18.00 -9.88 6.98
N GLY A 102 16.77 -9.77 7.49
CA GLY A 102 15.57 -10.17 6.77
C GLY A 102 15.33 -9.30 5.54
N ASP A 103 14.75 -9.91 4.52
CA ASP A 103 14.30 -9.24 3.31
C ASP A 103 13.18 -8.23 3.62
N GLY A 104 13.10 -7.13 2.86
CA GLY A 104 12.16 -6.03 3.10
C GLY A 104 12.85 -4.74 3.59
N PRO A 105 13.28 -4.64 4.87
CA PRO A 105 13.94 -3.44 5.40
C PRO A 105 15.12 -2.97 4.54
N SER A 106 15.95 -3.90 4.05
CA SER A 106 17.11 -3.55 3.22
C SER A 106 16.71 -2.95 1.87
N TRP A 107 15.65 -3.43 1.24
CA TRP A 107 15.23 -2.97 -0.09
C TRP A 107 14.58 -1.59 0.00
N ILE A 108 13.68 -1.40 0.99
CA ILE A 108 13.06 -0.11 1.27
C ILE A 108 14.13 0.95 1.55
N TRP A 109 15.13 0.61 2.38
CA TRP A 109 16.24 1.51 2.68
C TRP A 109 16.99 1.93 1.42
N HIS A 110 17.46 0.96 0.65
CA HIS A 110 18.26 1.20 -0.55
C HIS A 110 17.50 2.02 -1.60
N ASP A 111 16.24 1.65 -1.89
CA ASP A 111 15.48 2.28 -2.96
C ASP A 111 15.11 3.73 -2.62
N ASN A 112 14.79 4.02 -1.36
CA ASN A 112 14.57 5.39 -0.92
C ASN A 112 15.85 6.23 -1.02
N TYR A 113 17.00 5.73 -0.54
CA TYR A 113 18.27 6.46 -0.61
C TYR A 113 18.74 6.69 -2.06
N LYS A 114 18.48 5.74 -2.96
CA LYS A 114 18.77 5.88 -4.39
C LYS A 114 18.11 7.12 -4.98
N PHE A 115 16.85 7.41 -4.64
CA PHE A 115 16.15 8.57 -5.18
C PHE A 115 16.40 9.85 -4.39
N ILE A 116 16.67 9.76 -3.09
CA ILE A 116 17.14 10.90 -2.28
C ILE A 116 18.43 11.50 -2.86
N ILE A 117 19.41 10.65 -3.20
CA ILE A 117 20.69 11.13 -3.75
C ILE A 117 20.46 11.83 -5.10
N ARG A 118 19.62 11.25 -5.98
CA ARG A 118 19.27 11.88 -7.26
C ARG A 118 18.55 13.23 -7.09
N CYS A 119 17.76 13.40 -6.03
CA CYS A 119 17.17 14.71 -5.72
C CYS A 119 18.25 15.73 -5.35
N ASN A 120 19.23 15.32 -4.54
CA ASN A 120 20.32 16.20 -4.15
C ASN A 120 21.11 16.67 -5.39
N ASP A 121 21.31 15.79 -6.37
CA ASP A 121 21.95 16.15 -7.64
C ASP A 121 21.14 17.20 -8.41
N VAL A 122 19.81 17.03 -8.53
CA VAL A 122 18.93 18.04 -9.14
C VAL A 122 19.00 19.35 -8.38
N ILE A 123 18.87 19.33 -7.06
CA ILE A 123 18.83 20.54 -6.23
C ILE A 123 20.14 21.32 -6.33
N ALA A 124 21.29 20.62 -6.36
CA ALA A 124 22.59 21.24 -6.41
C ALA A 124 22.93 21.81 -7.80
N ASN A 125 22.55 21.14 -8.88
CA ASN A 125 23.02 21.47 -10.23
C ASN A 125 21.99 22.25 -11.08
N MET A 126 20.68 22.13 -10.83
CA MET A 126 19.63 22.81 -11.60
C MET A 126 19.78 24.34 -11.68
N PRO A 127 20.27 25.07 -10.64
CA PRO A 127 20.47 26.51 -10.74
C PRO A 127 21.37 26.94 -11.92
N ASP A 128 22.41 26.14 -12.19
CA ASP A 128 23.46 26.47 -13.17
C ASP A 128 23.14 26.02 -14.61
N VAL A 129 22.03 25.30 -14.82
CA VAL A 129 21.62 24.81 -16.15
C VAL A 129 21.36 25.98 -17.09
N VAL A 130 22.01 26.00 -18.25
CA VAL A 130 21.78 27.04 -19.26
C VAL A 130 20.62 26.64 -20.17
N GLY A 131 19.81 27.63 -20.60
CA GLY A 131 18.72 27.40 -21.55
C GLY A 131 17.35 27.07 -20.93
N LEU A 132 17.26 27.00 -19.60
CA LEU A 132 16.00 26.90 -18.87
C LEU A 132 15.58 28.25 -18.26
N PRO A 133 14.29 28.64 -18.34
CA PRO A 133 13.80 29.81 -17.62
C PRO A 133 13.99 29.67 -16.10
N GLU A 134 14.41 30.73 -15.42
CA GLU A 134 14.60 30.73 -13.96
C GLU A 134 13.36 30.28 -13.18
N ALA A 135 12.17 30.66 -13.65
CA ALA A 135 10.89 30.20 -13.09
C ALA A 135 10.73 28.67 -13.17
N LYS A 136 11.15 28.05 -14.29
CA LYS A 136 11.07 26.60 -14.47
C LYS A 136 12.11 25.89 -13.60
N LYS A 137 13.35 26.40 -13.52
CA LYS A 137 14.39 25.87 -12.61
C LYS A 137 13.91 25.88 -11.16
N ALA A 138 13.37 27.02 -10.70
CA ALA A 138 12.86 27.17 -9.34
C ALA A 138 11.73 26.18 -9.04
N ARG A 139 10.78 26.00 -9.98
CA ARG A 139 9.73 24.98 -9.89
C ARG A 139 10.31 23.57 -9.77
N LEU A 140 11.23 23.18 -10.66
CA LEU A 140 11.84 21.85 -10.66
C LEU A 140 12.65 21.55 -9.40
N ILE A 141 13.33 22.56 -8.83
CA ILE A 141 14.03 22.43 -7.54
C ILE A 141 13.03 22.21 -6.40
N ALA A 142 11.90 22.93 -6.39
CA ALA A 142 10.85 22.72 -5.39
C ALA A 142 10.24 21.32 -5.51
N GLU A 143 9.97 20.84 -6.73
CA GLU A 143 9.50 19.47 -6.98
C GLU A 143 10.51 18.43 -6.43
N ALA A 144 11.81 18.61 -6.68
CA ALA A 144 12.86 17.73 -6.15
C ALA A 144 12.96 17.75 -4.62
N LYS A 145 12.80 18.91 -3.97
CA LYS A 145 12.75 19.03 -2.50
C LYS A 145 11.55 18.30 -1.91
N PHE A 146 10.37 18.40 -2.53
CA PHE A 146 9.20 17.65 -2.10
C PHE A 146 9.45 16.14 -2.22
N LEU A 147 9.95 15.67 -3.37
CA LEU A 147 10.18 14.25 -3.59
C LEU A 147 11.25 13.69 -2.63
N ARG A 148 12.35 14.42 -2.40
CA ARG A 148 13.33 14.11 -1.34
C ARG A 148 12.66 13.96 0.02
N SER A 149 11.77 14.90 0.37
CA SER A 149 11.02 14.85 1.62
C SER A 149 10.08 13.66 1.69
N TYR A 150 9.45 13.27 0.58
CA TYR A 150 8.57 12.12 0.52
C TYR A 150 9.32 10.80 0.78
N TRP A 151 10.47 10.58 0.15
CA TRP A 151 11.28 9.37 0.42
C TRP A 151 11.87 9.35 1.83
N TYR A 152 12.32 10.49 2.35
CA TYR A 152 12.70 10.56 3.77
C TYR A 152 11.51 10.33 4.71
N TYR A 153 10.31 10.77 4.33
CA TYR A 153 9.10 10.53 5.09
C TYR A 153 8.79 9.02 5.19
N GLU A 154 8.83 8.29 4.07
CA GLU A 154 8.67 6.83 4.06
C GLU A 154 9.71 6.11 4.93
N LEU A 155 10.98 6.52 4.85
CA LEU A 155 12.04 6.00 5.73
C LEU A 155 11.75 6.28 7.20
N ASN A 156 11.35 7.50 7.54
CA ASN A 156 11.17 7.90 8.93
C ASN A 156 9.93 7.24 9.57
N LEU A 157 8.89 6.96 8.80
CA LEU A 157 7.72 6.17 9.23
C LEU A 157 8.13 4.77 9.74
N LEU A 158 9.11 4.14 9.09
CA LEU A 158 9.49 2.75 9.34
C LEU A 158 10.68 2.64 10.30
N PHE A 159 11.70 3.47 10.13
CA PHE A 159 12.98 3.33 10.85
C PHE A 159 13.12 4.30 12.04
N GLY A 160 12.26 5.32 12.15
CA GLY A 160 12.24 6.24 13.30
C GLY A 160 13.49 7.12 13.40
N GLY A 161 14.08 7.46 12.26
CA GLY A 161 15.27 8.30 12.12
C GLY A 161 16.34 7.62 11.26
N VAL A 162 16.96 8.36 10.34
CA VAL A 162 17.95 7.84 9.38
C VAL A 162 19.03 8.91 9.11
N PRO A 163 20.17 8.59 8.47
CA PRO A 163 21.13 9.62 8.06
C PRO A 163 20.51 10.63 7.08
N TYR A 164 20.70 11.91 7.34
CA TYR A 164 20.13 12.99 6.54
C TYR A 164 21.20 13.64 5.65
N TYR A 165 21.01 13.54 4.34
CA TYR A 165 21.93 14.02 3.31
C TYR A 165 21.19 15.00 2.42
N THR A 166 21.71 16.23 2.31
CA THR A 166 21.14 17.27 1.44
C THR A 166 22.02 17.61 0.24
N GLU A 167 23.26 17.12 0.25
CA GLU A 167 24.26 17.39 -0.78
C GLU A 167 24.54 16.13 -1.62
N PRO A 168 25.01 16.29 -2.87
CA PRO A 168 25.54 15.19 -3.67
C PRO A 168 26.68 14.46 -2.94
N ILE A 169 26.63 13.12 -2.94
CA ILE A 169 27.62 12.26 -2.28
C ILE A 169 28.75 11.96 -3.25
N LYS A 170 29.97 12.45 -2.97
CA LYS A 170 31.12 12.32 -3.88
C LYS A 170 31.95 11.06 -3.66
N ASN A 171 31.90 10.51 -2.45
CA ASN A 171 32.66 9.34 -2.06
C ASN A 171 32.01 8.65 -0.85
N ILE A 172 32.47 7.43 -0.53
CA ILE A 172 31.89 6.60 0.53
C ILE A 172 32.01 7.20 1.93
N GLU A 173 32.99 8.07 2.20
CA GLU A 173 33.14 8.68 3.53
C GLU A 173 32.04 9.71 3.79
N GLU A 174 31.57 10.40 2.75
CA GLU A 174 30.42 11.32 2.84
C GLU A 174 29.09 10.57 3.07
N ALA A 175 29.05 9.26 2.78
CA ALA A 175 27.89 8.38 3.00
C ALA A 175 27.88 7.71 4.41
N LYS A 176 28.73 8.15 5.34
CA LYS A 176 28.83 7.61 6.71
C LYS A 176 28.23 8.53 7.79
N GLY A 177 27.18 9.26 7.44
CA GLY A 177 26.48 10.15 8.36
C GLY A 177 25.83 9.39 9.53
N SER A 178 25.76 10.05 10.69
CA SER A 178 24.96 9.57 11.81
C SER A 178 23.47 9.76 11.54
N ARG A 179 22.64 8.95 12.18
CA ARG A 179 21.18 9.08 12.11
C ARG A 179 20.72 10.35 12.82
N LEU A 180 19.77 11.06 12.21
CA LEU A 180 18.91 11.96 12.97
C LEU A 180 17.90 11.15 13.78
N SER A 181 17.38 11.75 14.85
CA SER A 181 16.20 11.21 15.54
C SER A 181 14.96 11.35 14.64
N MET A 182 13.90 10.60 14.94
CA MET A 182 12.61 10.72 14.24
C MET A 182 12.12 12.17 14.19
N THR A 183 12.15 12.85 15.33
CA THR A 183 11.68 14.23 15.49
C THR A 183 12.56 15.24 14.76
N ASP A 184 13.88 15.10 14.84
CA ASP A 184 14.79 16.01 14.15
C ASP A 184 14.65 15.87 12.64
N LEU A 185 14.51 14.64 12.13
CA LEU A 185 14.25 14.42 10.72
C LEU A 185 12.91 15.05 10.29
N TRP A 186 11.83 14.91 11.08
CA TRP A 186 10.58 15.63 10.79
C TRP A 186 10.76 17.14 10.67
N ASN A 187 11.54 17.74 11.56
CA ASN A 187 11.82 19.17 11.52
C ASN A 187 12.63 19.59 10.29
N GLU A 188 13.53 18.75 9.79
CA GLU A 188 14.24 19.01 8.54
C GLU A 188 13.30 18.93 7.32
N LEU A 189 12.42 17.92 7.26
CA LEU A 189 11.47 17.77 6.16
C LEU A 189 10.45 18.92 6.09
N ILE A 190 10.05 19.46 7.24
CA ILE A 190 9.21 20.66 7.32
C ILE A 190 9.84 21.84 6.58
N LYS A 191 11.17 21.99 6.62
CA LYS A 191 11.87 23.10 5.93
C LYS A 191 11.76 22.97 4.42
N ASP A 192 12.09 21.80 3.87
CA ASP A 192 11.98 21.53 2.43
C ASP A 192 10.54 21.75 1.93
N LEU A 193 9.54 21.26 2.67
CA LEU A 193 8.13 21.43 2.31
C LEU A 193 7.68 22.89 2.43
N THR A 194 8.23 23.65 3.38
CA THR A 194 8.00 25.09 3.50
C THR A 194 8.58 25.85 2.32
N ASP A 195 9.77 25.49 1.85
CA ASP A 195 10.37 26.06 0.64
C ASP A 195 9.48 25.79 -0.58
N CYS A 196 8.95 24.57 -0.71
CA CYS A 196 8.02 24.22 -1.79
C CYS A 196 6.76 25.10 -1.77
N ILE A 197 6.17 25.29 -0.60
CA ILE A 197 4.96 26.11 -0.41
C ILE A 197 5.23 27.58 -0.74
N ASN A 198 6.43 28.08 -0.43
CA ASN A 198 6.82 29.47 -0.68
C ASN A 198 7.27 29.73 -2.12
N GLU A 199 7.53 28.70 -2.93
CA GLU A 199 7.94 28.85 -4.33
C GLU A 199 6.79 29.41 -5.18
N PRO A 200 6.89 30.65 -5.71
CA PRO A 200 5.80 31.27 -6.47
C PRO A 200 5.45 30.54 -7.77
N ASN A 201 6.39 29.81 -8.37
CA ASN A 201 6.18 29.09 -9.63
C ASN A 201 5.65 27.66 -9.44
N LEU A 202 5.50 27.18 -8.19
CA LEU A 202 4.83 25.93 -7.89
C LEU A 202 3.30 26.19 -7.83
N PRO A 203 2.48 25.52 -8.65
CA PRO A 203 1.05 25.80 -8.69
C PRO A 203 0.33 25.23 -7.47
N ASP A 204 -0.80 25.83 -7.12
CA ASP A 204 -1.68 25.31 -6.06
C ASP A 204 -2.24 23.93 -6.39
N LYS A 205 -2.61 23.75 -7.67
CA LYS A 205 -3.20 22.56 -8.24
C LYS A 205 -3.12 22.60 -9.77
N TYR A 206 -2.97 21.45 -10.42
CA TYR A 206 -3.15 21.29 -11.87
C TYR A 206 -4.60 20.93 -12.21
N ASN A 207 -5.12 21.44 -13.32
CA ASN A 207 -6.44 21.05 -13.82
C ASN A 207 -6.35 19.73 -14.59
N SER A 208 -7.48 19.04 -14.71
CA SER A 208 -7.56 17.89 -15.63
C SER A 208 -7.22 18.31 -17.07
N GLY A 209 -6.40 17.50 -17.73
CA GLY A 209 -5.89 17.73 -19.08
C GLY A 209 -4.64 18.61 -19.15
N ASP A 210 -4.10 19.07 -18.01
CA ASP A 210 -2.83 19.80 -17.99
C ASP A 210 -1.65 18.87 -18.35
N ASN A 211 -0.70 19.37 -19.13
CA ASN A 211 0.49 18.62 -19.53
C ASN A 211 1.44 18.37 -18.34
N ASP A 212 1.41 19.24 -17.33
CA ASP A 212 2.18 19.09 -16.10
C ASP A 212 1.36 18.33 -15.01
N TYR A 213 0.19 17.77 -15.33
CA TYR A 213 -0.56 16.94 -14.37
C TYR A 213 0.29 15.75 -13.89
N GLY A 214 0.19 15.44 -12.60
CA GLY A 214 1.04 14.45 -11.93
C GLY A 214 2.30 15.04 -11.30
N HIS A 215 2.71 16.26 -11.69
CA HIS A 215 3.76 16.98 -10.99
C HIS A 215 3.31 17.47 -9.61
N ILE A 216 4.26 17.72 -8.72
CA ILE A 216 4.01 18.22 -7.37
C ILE A 216 3.36 19.60 -7.40
N THR A 217 2.44 19.82 -6.45
CA THR A 217 1.72 21.08 -6.23
C THR A 217 1.92 21.59 -4.81
N LYS A 218 1.57 22.84 -4.54
CA LYS A 218 1.52 23.36 -3.15
C LYS A 218 0.53 22.60 -2.30
N GLY A 219 -0.60 22.16 -2.87
CA GLY A 219 -1.55 21.31 -2.15
C GLY A 219 -0.94 19.99 -1.67
N ALA A 220 -0.11 19.35 -2.49
CA ALA A 220 0.64 18.16 -2.07
C ALA A 220 1.62 18.47 -0.93
N ALA A 221 2.37 19.59 -1.03
CA ALA A 221 3.30 20.03 0.01
C ALA A 221 2.61 20.34 1.34
N TYR A 222 1.48 21.06 1.31
CA TYR A 222 0.65 21.29 2.50
C TYR A 222 0.14 19.98 3.10
N ALA A 223 -0.34 19.05 2.28
CA ALA A 223 -0.88 17.79 2.77
C ALA A 223 0.21 16.93 3.45
N LEU A 224 1.39 16.81 2.85
CA LEU A 224 2.49 16.04 3.43
C LEU A 224 3.03 16.70 4.72
N ARG A 225 3.18 18.03 4.73
CA ARG A 225 3.63 18.76 5.93
C ARG A 225 2.60 18.68 7.07
N GLY A 226 1.31 18.76 6.75
CA GLY A 226 0.22 18.50 7.69
C GLY A 226 0.30 17.11 8.32
N LYS A 227 0.59 16.06 7.54
CA LYS A 227 0.79 14.69 8.05
C LYS A 227 2.00 14.61 8.99
N ILE A 228 3.10 15.30 8.68
CA ILE A 228 4.26 15.39 9.59
C ILE A 228 3.87 16.11 10.89
N TYR A 229 3.08 17.18 10.83
CA TYR A 229 2.59 17.85 12.04
C TYR A 229 1.71 16.94 12.91
N LEU A 230 0.95 15.99 12.34
CA LEU A 230 0.25 14.97 13.13
C LEU A 230 1.22 14.03 13.87
N TRP A 231 2.33 13.65 13.25
CA TRP A 231 3.38 12.85 13.92
C TRP A 231 4.07 13.60 15.05
N LEU A 232 4.18 14.92 14.93
CA LEU A 232 4.71 15.81 15.97
C LEU A 232 3.65 16.23 17.01
N GLU A 233 2.41 15.74 16.88
CA GLU A 233 1.25 16.17 17.69
C GLU A 233 1.04 17.69 17.68
N ASN A 234 1.49 18.37 16.63
CA ASN A 234 1.26 19.80 16.42
C ASN A 234 -0.07 20.01 15.70
N TRP A 235 -1.16 19.79 16.43
CA TRP A 235 -2.52 19.78 15.90
C TRP A 235 -2.92 21.11 15.23
N GLY A 236 -2.47 22.24 15.79
CA GLY A 236 -2.78 23.57 15.25
C GLY A 236 -2.12 23.81 13.89
N ALA A 237 -0.85 23.41 13.72
CA ALA A 237 -0.16 23.51 12.44
C ALA A 237 -0.73 22.53 11.40
N ALA A 238 -1.07 21.30 11.83
CA ALA A 238 -1.73 20.32 10.98
C ALA A 238 -3.09 20.84 10.45
N GLU A 239 -3.94 21.39 11.33
CA GLU A 239 -5.21 22.01 10.95
C GLU A 239 -5.02 23.12 9.90
N ALA A 240 -4.04 24.01 10.11
CA ALA A 240 -3.78 25.12 9.21
C ALA A 240 -3.39 24.62 7.80
N ASP A 241 -2.50 23.63 7.72
CA ASP A 241 -2.05 23.05 6.47
C ASP A 241 -3.16 22.29 5.75
N PHE A 242 -3.94 21.46 6.45
CA PHE A 242 -5.05 20.73 5.81
C PHE A 242 -6.17 21.66 5.31
N LYS A 243 -6.43 22.79 5.99
CA LYS A 243 -7.34 23.83 5.47
C LYS A 243 -6.79 24.45 4.19
N LYS A 244 -5.47 24.69 4.09
CA LYS A 244 -4.83 25.23 2.89
C LYS A 244 -4.94 24.32 1.67
N VAL A 245 -4.96 23.00 1.86
CA VAL A 245 -5.24 22.07 0.75
C VAL A 245 -6.61 22.33 0.12
N GLY A 246 -7.63 22.66 0.92
CA GLY A 246 -8.93 23.10 0.42
C GLY A 246 -8.85 24.45 -0.31
N ASP A 247 -8.08 25.41 0.21
CA ASP A 247 -7.87 26.70 -0.44
C ASP A 247 -7.19 26.55 -1.83
N CYS A 248 -6.32 25.55 -2.01
CA CYS A 248 -5.69 25.20 -3.29
C CYS A 248 -6.67 24.62 -4.33
N GLY A 249 -7.93 24.35 -3.98
CA GLY A 249 -8.97 23.92 -4.91
C GLY A 249 -9.22 22.41 -4.99
N TYR A 250 -8.71 21.61 -4.06
CA TYR A 250 -9.00 20.17 -3.97
C TYR A 250 -10.34 19.89 -3.29
N ARG A 251 -11.13 18.96 -3.80
CA ARG A 251 -12.51 18.68 -3.35
C ARG A 251 -12.78 17.18 -3.39
N LEU A 252 -13.77 16.72 -2.63
CA LEU A 252 -14.24 15.34 -2.75
C LEU A 252 -14.88 15.11 -4.12
N PHE A 253 -14.59 13.96 -4.72
CA PHE A 253 -15.25 13.48 -5.91
C PHE A 253 -16.68 13.04 -5.57
N THR A 254 -17.65 13.70 -6.21
CA THR A 254 -19.09 13.58 -5.91
C THR A 254 -19.93 13.25 -7.16
N SER A 255 -19.29 12.80 -8.24
CA SER A 255 -19.97 12.57 -9.52
C SER A 255 -20.85 11.30 -9.48
N GLY A 256 -22.15 11.51 -9.30
CA GLY A 256 -23.19 10.47 -9.38
C GLY A 256 -23.34 9.61 -8.12
N ALA A 257 -24.38 8.77 -8.09
CA ALA A 257 -24.72 7.92 -6.94
C ALA A 257 -23.65 6.85 -6.62
N ASN A 258 -22.73 6.59 -7.57
CA ASN A 258 -21.62 5.63 -7.43
C ASN A 258 -20.26 6.35 -7.32
N ALA A 259 -20.22 7.61 -6.88
CA ALA A 259 -19.00 8.42 -6.87
C ALA A 259 -17.80 7.69 -6.24
N TYR A 260 -17.98 7.04 -5.10
CA TYR A 260 -16.90 6.29 -4.43
C TYR A 260 -16.35 5.14 -5.30
N LYS A 261 -17.22 4.40 -6.00
CA LYS A 261 -16.81 3.31 -6.92
C LYS A 261 -16.12 3.86 -8.18
N MET A 262 -16.61 5.00 -8.68
CA MET A 262 -16.08 5.63 -9.89
C MET A 262 -14.75 6.35 -9.65
N LEU A 263 -14.45 6.73 -8.41
CA LEU A 263 -13.21 7.42 -8.03
C LEU A 263 -11.94 6.70 -8.49
N PHE A 264 -11.93 5.36 -8.41
CA PHE A 264 -10.78 4.52 -8.73
C PHE A 264 -10.89 3.91 -10.14
N LYS A 265 -11.32 4.72 -11.10
CA LYS A 265 -11.41 4.36 -12.52
C LYS A 265 -10.56 5.34 -13.32
N GLU A 266 -9.90 4.85 -14.37
CA GLU A 266 -8.94 5.60 -15.20
C GLU A 266 -9.49 6.96 -15.65
N VAL A 267 -10.75 6.99 -16.09
CA VAL A 267 -11.43 8.21 -16.55
C VAL A 267 -11.55 9.32 -15.47
N ASN A 268 -11.34 9.00 -14.18
CA ASN A 268 -11.51 9.93 -13.06
C ASN A 268 -10.21 10.22 -12.29
N GLU A 269 -9.06 9.80 -12.77
CA GLU A 269 -7.76 9.94 -12.07
C GLU A 269 -7.31 11.38 -11.92
N GLN A 270 -7.78 12.24 -12.82
CA GLN A 270 -7.51 13.67 -12.79
C GLN A 270 -8.59 14.48 -12.07
N CYS A 271 -9.40 13.83 -11.23
CA CYS A 271 -10.44 14.51 -10.47
C CYS A 271 -9.86 15.38 -9.35
N ASP A 272 -10.68 16.31 -8.86
CA ASP A 272 -10.32 17.26 -7.81
C ASP A 272 -9.96 16.61 -6.45
N GLU A 273 -10.18 15.31 -6.29
CA GLU A 273 -9.83 14.57 -5.08
C GLU A 273 -8.37 14.07 -5.08
N MET A 274 -7.75 13.88 -6.25
CA MET A 274 -6.39 13.37 -6.36
C MET A 274 -5.38 14.51 -6.15
N ILE A 275 -4.59 14.42 -5.07
CA ILE A 275 -3.62 15.46 -4.69
C ILE A 275 -2.21 15.06 -5.14
N PHE A 276 -1.83 13.82 -4.83
CA PHE A 276 -0.56 13.23 -5.24
C PHE A 276 -0.77 11.74 -5.52
N SER A 277 -0.55 11.33 -6.75
CA SER A 277 -0.66 9.94 -7.21
C SER A 277 0.57 9.53 -8.02
N VAL A 278 0.85 8.25 -8.01
CA VAL A 278 1.80 7.64 -8.96
C VAL A 278 1.07 7.49 -10.28
N GLN A 279 1.62 8.14 -11.33
CA GLN A 279 1.07 8.08 -12.67
C GLN A 279 1.33 6.69 -13.28
N CYS A 280 0.27 6.01 -13.71
CA CYS A 280 0.35 4.66 -14.26
C CYS A 280 -0.13 4.60 -15.71
N ILE A 281 0.45 3.70 -16.51
CA ILE A 281 0.02 3.42 -17.89
C ILE A 281 0.14 1.91 -18.16
N GLU A 282 -0.61 1.41 -19.14
CA GLU A 282 -0.56 -0.02 -19.54
C GLU A 282 0.71 -0.39 -20.34
N GLU A 283 1.88 -0.03 -19.82
CA GLU A 283 3.19 -0.32 -20.40
C GLU A 283 4.09 -1.08 -19.42
N ASP A 284 4.99 -1.91 -19.97
CA ASP A 284 5.92 -2.73 -19.20
C ASP A 284 6.80 -1.87 -18.28
N GLY A 285 6.65 -2.07 -16.97
CA GLY A 285 7.36 -1.29 -15.97
C GLY A 285 6.60 -0.09 -15.41
N TYR A 286 5.45 0.27 -15.98
CA TYR A 286 4.72 1.51 -15.66
C TYR A 286 3.25 1.32 -15.24
N TRP A 287 2.75 0.08 -15.23
CA TRP A 287 1.40 -0.24 -14.77
C TRP A 287 1.26 -0.17 -13.25
N ASN A 288 0.01 -0.11 -12.80
CA ASN A 288 -0.39 -0.48 -11.44
C ASN A 288 -0.69 -1.98 -11.38
N SER A 289 0.04 -2.73 -10.54
CA SER A 289 -0.11 -4.18 -10.40
C SER A 289 -0.94 -4.62 -9.19
N LYS A 290 -1.57 -3.69 -8.45
CA LYS A 290 -2.35 -4.01 -7.25
C LYS A 290 -3.46 -5.02 -7.53
N ASN A 291 -4.12 -4.93 -8.69
CA ASN A 291 -5.16 -5.87 -9.12
C ASN A 291 -4.66 -7.32 -9.19
N ARG A 292 -3.36 -7.56 -9.40
CA ARG A 292 -2.76 -8.90 -9.46
C ARG A 292 -2.89 -9.63 -8.13
N GLY A 293 -2.64 -8.94 -7.01
CA GLY A 293 -2.71 -9.53 -5.68
C GLY A 293 -4.05 -9.36 -4.96
N PHE A 294 -4.80 -8.31 -5.31
CA PHE A 294 -6.11 -8.02 -4.71
C PHE A 294 -7.26 -8.75 -5.43
N GLY A 295 -7.06 -9.15 -6.69
CA GLY A 295 -8.08 -9.78 -7.51
C GLY A 295 -8.42 -11.21 -7.11
N ASN A 296 -8.86 -11.99 -8.10
CA ASN A 296 -9.20 -13.41 -7.94
C ASN A 296 -9.09 -14.11 -9.30
N ARG A 297 -9.33 -15.43 -9.32
CA ARG A 297 -9.16 -16.23 -10.55
C ARG A 297 -10.20 -15.93 -11.63
N CYS A 298 -11.25 -15.16 -11.32
CA CYS A 298 -12.23 -14.68 -12.28
C CYS A 298 -11.94 -13.26 -12.79
N THR A 299 -11.01 -12.54 -12.16
CA THR A 299 -10.51 -11.25 -12.66
C THR A 299 -9.81 -11.46 -14.00
N TYR A 300 -9.94 -10.51 -14.93
CA TYR A 300 -9.31 -10.61 -16.24
C TYR A 300 -7.81 -10.91 -16.12
N GLY A 301 -7.34 -11.93 -16.83
CA GLY A 301 -5.98 -12.46 -16.72
C GLY A 301 -5.72 -13.44 -15.57
N SER A 302 -6.77 -13.91 -14.88
CA SER A 302 -6.68 -14.94 -13.82
C SER A 302 -5.75 -14.53 -12.66
N MET A 303 -6.01 -13.35 -12.10
CA MET A 303 -5.29 -12.76 -10.96
C MET A 303 -5.36 -13.61 -9.69
N TRP A 304 -4.66 -13.18 -8.64
CA TRP A 304 -4.54 -13.87 -7.34
C TRP A 304 -5.28 -13.12 -6.24
N ASN A 305 -5.68 -13.85 -5.20
CA ASN A 305 -6.25 -13.30 -3.97
C ASN A 305 -5.24 -13.39 -2.82
N ASN A 306 -4.03 -12.88 -3.04
CA ASN A 306 -2.93 -12.91 -2.07
C ASN A 306 -3.20 -12.04 -0.84
N TYR A 307 -4.11 -11.08 -0.98
CA TYR A 307 -4.51 -10.13 0.04
C TYR A 307 -6.00 -10.31 0.33
N LEU A 308 -6.32 -10.59 1.60
CA LEU A 308 -7.65 -11.03 2.03
C LEU A 308 -8.14 -10.11 3.15
N VAL A 309 -9.40 -9.68 3.08
CA VAL A 309 -9.94 -8.72 4.05
C VAL A 309 -10.22 -9.43 5.37
N ASN A 310 -9.78 -8.84 6.50
CA ASN A 310 -9.92 -9.46 7.81
C ASN A 310 -11.40 -9.47 8.27
N PRO A 311 -11.94 -10.60 8.77
CA PRO A 311 -13.33 -10.67 9.23
C PRO A 311 -13.71 -9.66 10.33
N ASP A 312 -12.83 -9.39 11.30
CA ASP A 312 -13.16 -8.41 12.35
C ASP A 312 -13.29 -7.01 11.78
N PHE A 313 -12.49 -6.68 10.76
CA PHE A 313 -12.61 -5.41 10.08
C PHE A 313 -13.96 -5.30 9.35
N VAL A 314 -14.40 -6.35 8.65
CA VAL A 314 -15.74 -6.38 8.02
C VAL A 314 -16.86 -6.16 9.04
N ASP A 315 -16.72 -6.74 10.23
CA ASP A 315 -17.70 -6.57 11.31
C ASP A 315 -17.70 -5.14 11.89
N THR A 316 -16.64 -4.35 11.69
CA THR A 316 -16.63 -2.95 12.15
C THR A 316 -17.55 -2.03 11.37
N TYR A 317 -17.83 -2.30 10.09
CA TYR A 317 -18.70 -1.44 9.28
C TYR A 317 -20.06 -1.24 9.97
N GLU A 318 -20.55 -0.01 10.04
CA GLU A 318 -21.82 0.27 10.69
C GLU A 318 -23.00 -0.32 9.90
N CYS A 319 -24.14 -0.49 10.57
CA CYS A 319 -25.43 -0.65 9.93
C CYS A 319 -25.81 0.65 9.20
N ALA A 320 -26.77 0.60 8.28
CA ALA A 320 -27.23 1.74 7.50
C ALA A 320 -27.79 2.88 8.37
N ASP A 321 -28.23 2.60 9.60
CA ASP A 321 -28.67 3.59 10.59
C ASP A 321 -27.53 4.15 11.45
N GLY A 322 -26.29 3.74 11.21
CA GLY A 322 -25.09 4.11 11.98
C GLY A 322 -24.92 3.34 13.29
N SER A 323 -25.75 2.33 13.57
CA SER A 323 -25.54 1.46 14.73
C SER A 323 -24.42 0.44 14.48
N LYS A 324 -23.78 -0.03 15.55
CA LYS A 324 -22.79 -1.11 15.45
C LYS A 324 -23.47 -2.39 14.94
N PHE A 325 -22.78 -3.08 14.05
CA PHE A 325 -23.22 -4.40 13.57
C PHE A 325 -23.15 -5.44 14.69
N ASP A 326 -24.10 -6.38 14.66
CA ASP A 326 -24.23 -7.45 15.65
C ASP A 326 -24.83 -8.67 14.95
N TRP A 327 -24.06 -9.76 14.88
CA TRP A 327 -24.47 -11.00 14.24
C TRP A 327 -25.76 -11.57 14.82
N SER A 328 -26.03 -11.37 16.12
CA SER A 328 -27.22 -11.90 16.78
C SER A 328 -28.54 -11.29 16.27
N LYS A 329 -28.48 -10.10 15.65
CA LYS A 329 -29.65 -9.48 15.00
C LYS A 329 -30.07 -10.19 13.72
N ILE A 330 -29.14 -10.90 13.09
CA ILE A 330 -29.37 -11.65 11.84
C ILE A 330 -29.53 -13.14 12.13
N ILE A 331 -28.70 -13.67 13.03
CA ILE A 331 -28.64 -15.07 13.45
C ILE A 331 -28.60 -15.10 14.99
N PRO A 332 -29.76 -15.19 15.66
CA PRO A 332 -29.85 -15.10 17.13
C PRO A 332 -28.98 -16.11 17.91
N GLU A 333 -28.60 -17.21 17.27
CA GLU A 333 -27.80 -18.30 17.83
C GLU A 333 -26.30 -18.14 17.55
N TYR A 334 -25.89 -17.14 16.78
CA TYR A 334 -24.51 -17.01 16.28
C TYR A 334 -23.48 -17.14 17.40
N TYR A 335 -23.59 -16.30 18.44
CA TYR A 335 -22.68 -16.29 19.58
C TYR A 335 -22.87 -17.46 20.56
N LYS A 336 -23.91 -18.28 20.39
CA LYS A 336 -24.12 -19.50 21.18
C LYS A 336 -23.39 -20.71 20.60
N LEU A 337 -23.00 -20.63 19.33
CA LEU A 337 -22.31 -21.66 18.59
C LEU A 337 -20.80 -21.44 18.65
N THR A 338 -20.05 -22.54 18.64
CA THR A 338 -18.60 -22.47 18.43
C THR A 338 -18.28 -21.94 17.03
N VAL A 339 -17.04 -21.45 16.85
CA VAL A 339 -16.58 -20.90 15.57
C VAL A 339 -16.81 -21.87 14.40
N ASN A 340 -16.52 -23.16 14.58
CA ASN A 340 -16.69 -24.13 13.49
C ASN A 340 -18.16 -24.45 13.20
N GLU A 341 -19.02 -24.45 14.23
CA GLU A 341 -20.45 -24.71 14.06
C GLU A 341 -21.15 -23.65 13.20
N ARG A 342 -20.70 -22.38 13.29
CA ARG A 342 -21.21 -21.25 12.50
C ARG A 342 -21.04 -21.41 11.00
N ARG A 343 -20.12 -22.27 10.55
CA ARG A 343 -19.91 -22.57 9.13
C ARG A 343 -21.22 -22.85 8.40
N VAL A 344 -22.18 -23.50 9.07
CA VAL A 344 -23.50 -23.83 8.52
C VAL A 344 -24.23 -22.63 7.90
N PHE A 345 -24.08 -21.43 8.47
CA PHE A 345 -24.76 -20.22 7.98
C PHE A 345 -24.20 -19.74 6.64
N PHE A 346 -22.96 -20.11 6.31
CA PHE A 346 -22.26 -19.65 5.11
C PHE A 346 -22.32 -20.67 3.97
N LEU A 347 -22.93 -21.83 4.18
CA LEU A 347 -23.07 -22.88 3.17
C LEU A 347 -24.14 -22.51 2.12
N ARG A 348 -23.94 -22.95 0.88
CA ARG A 348 -24.85 -22.66 -0.23
C ARG A 348 -26.15 -23.45 -0.12
N ASP A 349 -27.15 -23.03 -0.88
CA ASP A 349 -28.39 -23.77 -1.02
C ASP A 349 -28.14 -25.09 -1.77
N ASN A 350 -29.00 -26.08 -1.54
CA ASN A 350 -29.00 -27.37 -2.22
C ASN A 350 -27.67 -28.12 -2.14
N LEU A 351 -27.08 -28.25 -0.95
CA LEU A 351 -25.91 -29.10 -0.74
C LEU A 351 -26.20 -30.55 -1.15
N THR A 352 -25.22 -31.18 -1.80
CA THR A 352 -25.20 -32.62 -2.07
C THR A 352 -24.98 -33.40 -0.78
N GLU A 353 -25.29 -34.70 -0.79
CA GLU A 353 -25.05 -35.58 0.36
C GLU A 353 -23.57 -35.58 0.79
N SER A 354 -22.64 -35.54 -0.17
CA SER A 354 -21.21 -35.47 0.11
C SER A 354 -20.81 -34.13 0.72
N GLU A 355 -21.34 -33.01 0.24
CA GLU A 355 -21.06 -31.69 0.84
C GLU A 355 -21.63 -31.59 2.26
N ILE A 356 -22.80 -32.17 2.53
CA ILE A 356 -23.38 -32.25 3.88
C ILE A 356 -22.47 -33.08 4.80
N ALA A 357 -21.99 -34.24 4.34
CA ALA A 357 -21.07 -35.07 5.11
C ALA A 357 -19.76 -34.32 5.43
N ASN A 358 -19.17 -33.68 4.43
CA ASN A 358 -17.94 -32.89 4.60
C ASN A 358 -18.14 -31.71 5.56
N ALA A 359 -19.26 -30.99 5.45
CA ALA A 359 -19.56 -29.88 6.35
C ALA A 359 -19.67 -30.35 7.82
N LYS A 360 -20.32 -31.51 8.06
CA LYS A 360 -20.39 -32.13 9.40
C LYS A 360 -19.02 -32.52 9.92
N GLU A 361 -18.18 -33.16 9.10
CA GLU A 361 -16.82 -33.54 9.47
C GLU A 361 -15.97 -32.31 9.85
N GLN A 362 -16.19 -31.19 9.16
CA GLN A 362 -15.53 -29.93 9.44
C GLN A 362 -16.15 -29.13 10.61
N GLY A 363 -17.13 -29.72 11.31
CA GLY A 363 -17.72 -29.18 12.53
C GLY A 363 -18.89 -28.22 12.34
N ALA A 364 -19.47 -28.11 11.13
CA ALA A 364 -20.68 -27.31 10.94
C ALA A 364 -21.87 -27.91 11.70
N ASN A 365 -22.65 -27.06 12.38
CA ASN A 365 -23.86 -27.52 13.04
C ASN A 365 -25.02 -27.57 12.04
N MET A 366 -25.17 -28.72 11.37
CA MET A 366 -26.14 -28.89 10.29
C MET A 366 -27.61 -28.85 10.72
N ASP A 367 -27.92 -28.81 12.02
CA ASP A 367 -29.28 -28.64 12.51
C ASP A 367 -29.84 -27.25 12.12
N TYR A 368 -28.95 -26.28 11.88
CA TYR A 368 -29.31 -24.95 11.39
C TYR A 368 -29.27 -24.80 9.88
N TYR A 369 -28.96 -25.84 9.12
CA TYR A 369 -28.87 -25.77 7.67
C TYR A 369 -30.25 -25.65 7.03
N LEU A 370 -30.37 -24.75 6.07
CA LEU A 370 -31.57 -24.59 5.26
C LEU A 370 -31.25 -25.07 3.83
N PRO A 371 -31.90 -26.13 3.32
CA PRO A 371 -31.67 -26.56 1.93
C PRO A 371 -32.01 -25.49 0.89
N SER A 372 -32.93 -24.58 1.22
CA SER A 372 -33.25 -23.39 0.45
C SER A 372 -33.36 -22.18 1.39
N GLY A 373 -32.79 -21.05 0.98
CA GLY A 373 -32.82 -19.79 1.73
C GLY A 373 -31.64 -19.61 2.70
N ASN A 374 -30.63 -20.47 2.69
CA ASN A 374 -29.41 -20.27 3.47
C ASN A 374 -28.58 -19.12 2.90
N GLU A 375 -28.44 -19.08 1.58
CA GLU A 375 -27.75 -17.98 0.87
C GLU A 375 -28.45 -16.64 1.15
N ALA A 376 -29.78 -16.61 1.08
CA ALA A 376 -30.57 -15.42 1.39
C ALA A 376 -30.46 -15.01 2.87
N ARG A 377 -30.39 -15.98 3.79
CA ARG A 377 -30.23 -15.71 5.23
C ARG A 377 -28.91 -15.00 5.51
N ILE A 378 -27.79 -15.50 4.97
CA ILE A 378 -26.48 -14.91 5.25
C ILE A 378 -26.27 -13.57 4.55
N ARG A 379 -26.83 -13.38 3.35
CA ARG A 379 -26.78 -12.09 2.64
C ARG A 379 -27.35 -10.93 3.46
N LYS A 380 -28.35 -11.17 4.31
CA LYS A 380 -28.91 -10.15 5.20
C LYS A 380 -27.89 -9.52 6.17
N ALA A 381 -26.76 -10.18 6.45
CA ALA A 381 -25.70 -9.62 7.28
C ALA A 381 -24.92 -8.48 6.61
N TYR A 382 -24.97 -8.42 5.27
CA TYR A 382 -24.28 -7.44 4.46
C TYR A 382 -25.24 -6.43 3.82
N GLU A 383 -26.52 -6.79 3.73
CA GLU A 383 -27.59 -5.85 3.42
C GLU A 383 -27.79 -4.84 4.56
N GLN A 384 -28.20 -3.61 4.24
CA GLN A 384 -28.42 -2.53 5.23
C GLN A 384 -27.19 -2.21 6.09
N ARG A 385 -26.01 -2.22 5.47
CA ARG A 385 -24.73 -1.77 6.05
C ARG A 385 -24.30 -0.44 5.44
N ASP A 386 -23.24 0.17 5.99
CA ASP A 386 -22.54 1.28 5.34
C ASP A 386 -22.24 0.90 3.87
N PRO A 387 -22.64 1.72 2.88
CA PRO A 387 -22.51 1.35 1.46
C PRO A 387 -21.08 1.01 1.03
N ARG A 388 -20.06 1.54 1.71
CA ARG A 388 -18.65 1.27 1.38
C ARG A 388 -18.25 -0.18 1.58
N LEU A 389 -18.95 -0.95 2.42
CA LEU A 389 -18.67 -2.36 2.62
C LEU A 389 -18.76 -3.12 1.29
N GLU A 390 -19.91 -3.03 0.61
CA GLU A 390 -20.14 -3.69 -0.68
C GLU A 390 -19.36 -3.03 -1.82
N MET A 391 -18.94 -1.77 -1.69
CA MET A 391 -18.07 -1.12 -2.67
C MET A 391 -16.60 -1.56 -2.54
N SER A 392 -16.18 -1.98 -1.34
CA SER A 392 -14.77 -2.25 -1.05
C SER A 392 -14.46 -3.74 -0.89
N VAL A 393 -15.46 -4.56 -0.55
CA VAL A 393 -15.31 -6.00 -0.25
C VAL A 393 -16.32 -6.81 -1.07
N ILE A 394 -15.88 -7.95 -1.60
CA ILE A 394 -16.77 -8.97 -2.16
C ILE A 394 -17.18 -9.90 -1.00
N THR A 395 -18.38 -9.69 -0.46
CA THR A 395 -18.95 -10.45 0.66
C THR A 395 -19.47 -11.82 0.21
N PRO A 396 -19.76 -12.74 1.16
CA PRO A 396 -20.44 -13.99 0.84
C PRO A 396 -21.70 -13.78 0.00
N TYR A 397 -21.78 -14.53 -1.09
CA TYR A 397 -22.86 -14.51 -2.07
C TYR A 397 -23.05 -13.18 -2.82
N ALA A 398 -22.12 -12.23 -2.70
CA ALA A 398 -22.06 -11.07 -3.59
C ALA A 398 -21.59 -11.46 -4.99
N THR A 399 -22.02 -10.69 -5.99
CA THR A 399 -21.60 -10.83 -7.38
C THR A 399 -20.39 -9.95 -7.69
N TYR A 400 -19.53 -10.43 -8.59
CA TYR A 400 -18.37 -9.72 -9.11
C TYR A 400 -18.35 -9.83 -10.63
N LEU A 401 -18.13 -8.70 -11.30
CA LEU A 401 -17.97 -8.64 -12.75
C LEU A 401 -16.53 -9.00 -13.10
N GLY A 402 -16.29 -10.26 -13.44
CA GLY A 402 -14.99 -10.77 -13.89
C GLY A 402 -14.83 -10.68 -15.40
N GLY A 403 -13.60 -10.90 -15.86
CA GLY A 403 -13.24 -10.97 -17.28
C GLY A 403 -12.70 -12.34 -17.71
N ASP A 404 -12.74 -13.35 -16.85
CA ASP A 404 -12.30 -14.69 -17.22
C ASP A 404 -13.15 -15.27 -18.35
N GLY A 405 -12.52 -16.05 -19.23
CA GLY A 405 -13.13 -16.51 -20.49
C GLY A 405 -13.12 -15.46 -21.61
N GLY A 406 -12.51 -14.28 -21.40
CA GLY A 406 -12.34 -13.25 -22.43
C GLY A 406 -13.60 -12.42 -22.70
N ALA A 407 -14.58 -12.46 -21.78
CA ALA A 407 -15.79 -11.66 -21.82
C ALA A 407 -16.24 -11.27 -20.41
N ASP A 408 -17.07 -10.25 -20.33
CA ASP A 408 -17.69 -9.78 -19.09
C ASP A 408 -18.66 -10.83 -18.53
N ASN A 409 -18.39 -11.31 -17.33
CA ASN A 409 -19.14 -12.38 -16.68
C ASN A 409 -19.38 -12.09 -15.20
N TYR A 410 -20.60 -12.32 -14.71
CA TYR A 410 -20.91 -12.19 -13.29
C TYR A 410 -20.68 -13.51 -12.56
N PHE A 411 -19.69 -13.53 -11.67
CA PHE A 411 -19.41 -14.66 -10.77
C PHE A 411 -19.93 -14.36 -9.37
N THR A 412 -20.34 -15.38 -8.62
CA THR A 412 -20.87 -15.23 -7.26
C THR A 412 -19.97 -15.88 -6.23
N ASN A 413 -19.65 -15.20 -5.12
CA ASN A 413 -18.78 -15.73 -4.06
C ASN A 413 -19.51 -16.78 -3.18
N ARG A 414 -19.62 -18.03 -3.66
CA ARG A 414 -20.34 -19.13 -2.98
C ARG A 414 -19.40 -20.07 -2.22
N TYR A 415 -19.94 -20.71 -1.18
CA TYR A 415 -19.25 -21.79 -0.47
C TYR A 415 -20.20 -22.96 -0.13
N PRO A 416 -19.80 -24.23 -0.31
CA PRO A 416 -18.58 -24.68 -0.97
C PRO A 416 -18.54 -24.29 -2.45
N PHE A 417 -17.33 -24.02 -2.95
CA PHE A 417 -17.09 -23.82 -4.38
C PHE A 417 -17.38 -25.11 -5.14
N ARG A 418 -18.12 -25.03 -6.26
CA ARG A 418 -18.36 -26.18 -7.16
C ARG A 418 -17.60 -26.04 -8.46
N SER A 419 -17.91 -24.97 -9.20
CA SER A 419 -17.28 -24.69 -10.48
C SER A 419 -17.44 -23.22 -10.83
N GLN A 420 -16.44 -22.71 -11.51
CA GLN A 420 -16.49 -21.39 -12.12
C GLN A 420 -17.47 -21.33 -13.30
N TRP A 421 -17.63 -22.45 -14.01
CA TRP A 421 -18.45 -22.56 -15.21
C TRP A 421 -19.46 -23.70 -15.07
N ILE A 422 -20.71 -23.44 -15.41
CA ILE A 422 -21.71 -24.47 -15.68
C ILE A 422 -21.65 -24.76 -17.18
N GLU A 423 -21.25 -25.97 -17.54
CA GLU A 423 -21.15 -26.39 -18.94
C GLU A 423 -22.40 -27.18 -19.33
N THR A 424 -23.07 -26.75 -20.41
CA THR A 424 -24.21 -27.47 -21.00
C THR A 424 -23.85 -27.91 -22.40
N GLN A 425 -23.91 -29.22 -22.67
CA GLN A 425 -23.77 -29.73 -24.04
C GLN A 425 -25.10 -29.54 -24.79
N ASN A 426 -25.05 -28.78 -25.87
CA ASN A 426 -26.17 -28.51 -26.75
C ASN A 426 -26.45 -29.72 -27.66
N ALA A 427 -27.66 -29.77 -28.23
CA ALA A 427 -28.08 -30.87 -29.11
C ALA A 427 -27.22 -31.01 -30.39
N ASP A 428 -26.55 -29.94 -30.82
CA ASP A 428 -25.61 -29.93 -31.95
C ASP A 428 -24.18 -30.36 -31.58
N GLY A 429 -23.95 -30.72 -30.31
CA GLY A 429 -22.66 -31.14 -29.77
C GLY A 429 -21.77 -30.00 -29.27
N THR A 430 -22.17 -28.73 -29.41
CA THR A 430 -21.44 -27.57 -28.86
C THR A 430 -21.60 -27.47 -27.34
N ILE A 431 -20.74 -26.72 -26.66
CA ILE A 431 -20.82 -26.48 -25.21
C ILE A 431 -21.11 -25.01 -24.96
N THR A 432 -22.19 -24.71 -24.25
CA THR A 432 -22.47 -23.39 -23.68
C THR A 432 -21.90 -23.34 -22.27
N ARG A 433 -21.26 -22.21 -21.91
CA ARG A 433 -20.73 -21.96 -20.57
C ARG A 433 -21.47 -20.80 -19.94
N GLU A 434 -21.94 -21.01 -18.72
CA GLU A 434 -22.51 -19.94 -17.88
C GLU A 434 -21.62 -19.74 -16.67
N ALA A 435 -21.29 -18.48 -16.36
CA ALA A 435 -20.51 -18.13 -15.18
C ALA A 435 -21.29 -18.51 -13.90
N SER A 436 -20.61 -19.12 -12.93
CA SER A 436 -21.21 -19.58 -11.69
C SER A 436 -20.46 -19.06 -10.47
N ASP A 437 -19.53 -19.83 -9.91
CA ASP A 437 -18.90 -19.51 -8.64
C ASP A 437 -17.62 -18.71 -8.87
N LEU A 438 -17.40 -17.70 -8.03
CA LEU A 438 -16.16 -16.94 -8.00
C LEU A 438 -15.06 -17.89 -7.48
N ARG A 439 -14.03 -18.08 -8.31
CA ARG A 439 -12.90 -18.96 -8.01
C ARG A 439 -11.78 -18.18 -7.32
N THR A 440 -11.31 -18.72 -6.19
CA THR A 440 -10.12 -18.26 -5.47
C THR A 440 -8.95 -19.23 -5.67
N ASP A 441 -7.77 -18.84 -5.17
CA ASP A 441 -6.57 -19.68 -5.12
C ASP A 441 -6.77 -20.94 -4.26
N THR A 442 -7.50 -20.81 -3.15
CA THR A 442 -7.75 -21.90 -2.20
C THR A 442 -9.25 -22.16 -2.05
N GLN A 443 -9.82 -22.99 -2.94
CA GLN A 443 -11.26 -23.25 -3.04
C GLN A 443 -11.88 -23.96 -1.83
N ALA A 444 -11.06 -24.62 -1.00
CA ALA A 444 -11.52 -25.27 0.23
C ALA A 444 -11.84 -24.29 1.37
N MET A 445 -11.38 -23.04 1.23
CA MET A 445 -11.53 -21.98 2.24
C MET A 445 -12.49 -20.90 1.76
N PHE A 446 -13.10 -20.17 2.69
CA PHE A 446 -14.01 -19.07 2.35
C PHE A 446 -13.59 -17.76 3.03
N TYR A 447 -13.28 -16.75 2.21
CA TYR A 447 -12.70 -15.48 2.64
C TYR A 447 -13.47 -14.28 2.10
N TYR A 448 -13.32 -13.14 2.77
CA TYR A 448 -13.69 -11.84 2.22
C TYR A 448 -12.62 -11.39 1.21
N LEU A 449 -13.04 -11.04 0.00
CA LEU A 449 -12.13 -10.65 -1.08
C LEU A 449 -12.18 -9.13 -1.30
N ASN A 450 -11.12 -8.55 -1.84
CA ASN A 450 -11.12 -7.14 -2.21
C ASN A 450 -12.05 -6.88 -3.40
N ARG A 451 -12.74 -5.74 -3.38
CA ARG A 451 -13.44 -5.16 -4.54
C ARG A 451 -12.81 -3.86 -4.99
N LYS A 452 -12.39 -3.02 -4.03
CA LYS A 452 -11.65 -1.79 -4.31
C LYS A 452 -10.28 -2.14 -4.88
N PHE A 453 -9.84 -1.42 -5.91
CA PHE A 453 -8.63 -1.70 -6.70
C PHE A 453 -8.60 -3.06 -7.43
N VAL A 454 -9.75 -3.72 -7.56
CA VAL A 454 -9.91 -4.91 -8.40
C VAL A 454 -10.65 -4.50 -9.66
N THR A 455 -10.07 -4.81 -10.82
CA THR A 455 -10.66 -4.49 -12.12
C THR A 455 -11.97 -5.24 -12.34
N GLU A 456 -12.89 -4.61 -13.05
CA GLU A 456 -14.16 -5.23 -13.44
C GLU A 456 -14.21 -5.47 -14.95
N GLY A 457 -14.66 -6.66 -15.36
CA GLY A 457 -14.78 -7.03 -16.76
C GLY A 457 -13.43 -7.13 -17.49
N VAL A 458 -13.48 -7.10 -18.82
CA VAL A 458 -12.30 -7.18 -19.71
C VAL A 458 -11.73 -5.81 -20.11
N GLY A 459 -12.45 -4.72 -19.82
CA GLY A 459 -12.12 -3.38 -20.30
C GLY A 459 -11.30 -2.51 -19.35
N GLU A 460 -11.16 -2.89 -18.08
CA GLU A 460 -10.51 -2.05 -17.05
C GLU A 460 -9.06 -2.43 -16.75
N GLY A 461 -8.47 -3.34 -17.53
CA GLY A 461 -7.07 -3.70 -17.35
C GLY A 461 -6.58 -4.80 -18.28
N SER A 462 -5.32 -5.16 -18.11
CA SER A 462 -4.65 -6.25 -18.82
C SER A 462 -4.29 -7.41 -17.90
N GLN A 463 -3.77 -8.51 -18.47
CA GLN A 463 -3.19 -9.61 -17.70
C GLN A 463 -1.95 -9.19 -16.89
N LYS A 464 -1.41 -7.99 -17.15
CA LYS A 464 -0.21 -7.47 -16.49
C LYS A 464 -0.51 -6.38 -15.47
N GLY A 465 -1.73 -5.89 -15.35
CA GLY A 465 -2.03 -4.75 -14.48
C GLY A 465 -2.93 -3.75 -15.18
N THR A 466 -3.01 -2.57 -14.61
CA THR A 466 -3.92 -1.51 -15.06
C THR A 466 -3.15 -0.23 -15.31
N GLY A 467 -3.70 0.63 -16.16
CA GLY A 467 -3.28 2.03 -16.24
C GLY A 467 -3.66 2.84 -15.00
N ILE A 468 -4.32 2.23 -14.00
CA ILE A 468 -4.97 3.01 -12.96
C ILE A 468 -3.96 3.64 -11.99
N ASP A 469 -3.97 4.95 -11.87
CA ASP A 469 -3.15 5.74 -10.95
C ASP A 469 -3.30 5.27 -9.50
N MET A 470 -2.18 5.29 -8.78
CA MET A 470 -2.16 4.93 -7.37
C MET A 470 -2.12 6.17 -6.49
N PRO A 471 -3.20 6.51 -5.75
CA PRO A 471 -3.17 7.67 -4.87
C PRO A 471 -2.21 7.45 -3.70
N LYS A 472 -1.41 8.48 -3.40
CA LYS A 472 -0.59 8.59 -2.19
C LYS A 472 -1.15 9.58 -1.20
N ILE A 473 -1.77 10.63 -1.71
CA ILE A 473 -2.54 11.59 -0.95
C ILE A 473 -3.78 11.97 -1.77
N ARG A 474 -4.95 11.85 -1.15
CA ARG A 474 -6.22 12.32 -1.71
C ARG A 474 -7.00 13.14 -0.70
N TYR A 475 -7.98 13.89 -1.18
CA TYR A 475 -8.66 14.89 -0.36
C TYR A 475 -9.44 14.28 0.83
N ALA A 476 -9.97 13.05 0.72
CA ALA A 476 -10.58 12.40 1.88
C ALA A 476 -9.56 12.06 3.00
N ASP A 477 -8.33 11.64 2.67
CA ASP A 477 -7.26 11.45 3.65
C ASP A 477 -6.99 12.78 4.39
N VAL A 478 -6.90 13.88 3.63
CA VAL A 478 -6.73 15.23 4.19
C VAL A 478 -7.88 15.64 5.11
N LEU A 479 -9.13 15.40 4.73
CA LEU A 479 -10.28 15.72 5.57
C LEU A 479 -10.29 14.90 6.86
N LEU A 480 -9.99 13.60 6.80
CA LEU A 480 -9.97 12.77 8.00
C LEU A 480 -8.79 13.11 8.92
N ASN A 481 -7.64 13.50 8.36
CA ASN A 481 -6.52 14.06 9.11
C ASN A 481 -6.85 15.42 9.75
N LEU A 482 -7.59 16.28 9.03
CA LEU A 482 -8.10 17.54 9.57
C LEU A 482 -9.08 17.30 10.72
N ALA A 483 -10.00 16.35 10.58
CA ALA A 483 -10.93 15.98 11.64
C ALA A 483 -10.20 15.49 12.89
N GLU A 484 -9.13 14.69 12.71
CA GLU A 484 -8.27 14.27 13.82
C GLU A 484 -7.64 15.48 14.52
N ALA A 485 -6.96 16.36 13.77
CA ALA A 485 -6.34 17.56 14.32
C ALA A 485 -7.34 18.48 15.06
N LEU A 486 -8.57 18.62 14.54
CA LEU A 486 -9.64 19.38 15.18
C LEU A 486 -10.10 18.70 16.48
N ASN A 487 -10.30 17.39 16.45
CA ASN A 487 -10.73 16.62 17.61
C ASN A 487 -9.72 16.71 18.75
N GLU A 488 -8.43 16.54 18.47
CA GLU A 488 -7.36 16.61 19.48
C GLU A 488 -7.24 18.00 20.13
N GLN A 489 -7.70 19.06 19.45
CA GLN A 489 -7.82 20.41 20.01
C GLN A 489 -9.12 20.66 20.77
N GLY A 490 -10.02 19.68 20.86
CA GLY A 490 -11.34 19.80 21.49
C GLY A 490 -12.40 20.46 20.61
N LYS A 491 -12.12 20.70 19.32
CA LYS A 491 -13.05 21.28 18.33
C LYS A 491 -13.96 20.19 17.73
N ILE A 492 -14.72 19.51 18.60
CA ILE A 492 -15.49 18.30 18.25
C ILE A 492 -16.54 18.59 17.17
N ASP A 493 -17.27 19.70 17.26
CA ASP A 493 -18.32 20.04 16.29
C ASP A 493 -17.75 20.32 14.89
N GLU A 494 -16.56 20.93 14.82
CA GLU A 494 -15.84 21.10 13.55
C GLU A 494 -15.37 19.75 13.00
N ALA A 495 -14.83 18.87 13.84
CA ALA A 495 -14.42 17.53 13.43
C ALA A 495 -15.61 16.72 12.89
N VAL A 496 -16.78 16.80 13.54
CA VAL A 496 -18.04 16.18 13.07
C VAL A 496 -18.42 16.71 11.69
N THR A 497 -18.34 18.03 11.50
CA THR A 497 -18.64 18.66 10.21
C THR A 497 -17.73 18.14 9.11
N VAL A 498 -16.43 18.00 9.39
CA VAL A 498 -15.45 17.50 8.41
C VAL A 498 -15.66 16.02 8.09
N VAL A 499 -15.84 15.15 9.10
CA VAL A 499 -16.13 13.72 8.90
C VAL A 499 -17.43 13.53 8.10
N ASN A 500 -18.45 14.34 8.37
CA ASN A 500 -19.71 14.26 7.65
C ASN A 500 -19.61 14.59 6.15
N GLN A 501 -18.55 15.29 5.70
CA GLN A 501 -18.31 15.46 4.25
C GLN A 501 -17.99 14.12 3.58
N VAL A 502 -17.12 13.32 4.21
CA VAL A 502 -16.73 11.99 3.71
C VAL A 502 -17.92 11.03 3.79
N ARG A 503 -18.61 11.01 4.93
CA ARG A 503 -19.80 10.15 5.13
C ARG A 503 -20.92 10.48 4.15
N ALA A 504 -21.20 11.76 3.93
CA ALA A 504 -22.21 12.19 2.95
C ALA A 504 -21.88 11.71 1.53
N ARG A 505 -20.61 11.84 1.11
CA ARG A 505 -20.16 11.35 -0.21
C ARG A 505 -20.37 9.85 -0.35
N ALA A 506 -20.03 9.09 0.70
CA ALA A 506 -20.14 7.64 0.72
C ALA A 506 -21.59 7.13 0.84
N GLY A 507 -22.55 8.00 1.14
CA GLY A 507 -23.92 7.60 1.48
C GLY A 507 -24.04 6.95 2.86
N ALA A 508 -23.05 7.14 3.73
CA ALA A 508 -23.05 6.65 5.10
C ALA A 508 -23.90 7.55 6.01
N GLN A 509 -24.44 6.98 7.11
CA GLN A 509 -25.28 7.74 8.04
C GLN A 509 -24.50 8.90 8.67
N LEU A 510 -24.98 10.14 8.60
CA LEU A 510 -24.23 11.27 9.16
C LEU A 510 -24.10 11.19 10.70
N LEU A 511 -22.96 11.62 11.24
CA LEU A 511 -22.77 11.81 12.67
C LEU A 511 -23.77 12.84 13.21
N ASN A 512 -24.26 12.62 14.44
CA ASN A 512 -25.28 13.42 15.12
C ASN A 512 -26.63 13.54 14.40
N SER A 513 -26.93 12.66 13.44
CA SER A 513 -28.22 12.68 12.73
C SER A 513 -29.32 11.87 13.41
N ASN A 514 -28.94 10.94 14.30
CA ASN A 514 -29.84 10.08 15.05
C ASN A 514 -29.16 9.58 16.35
N VAL A 515 -29.86 8.77 17.14
CA VAL A 515 -29.35 8.26 18.42
C VAL A 515 -28.07 7.42 18.25
N PRO A 516 -28.01 6.39 17.36
CA PRO A 516 -26.77 5.61 17.16
C PRO A 516 -25.52 6.42 16.77
N THR A 517 -25.73 7.50 16.01
CA THR A 517 -24.64 8.35 15.49
C THR A 517 -24.29 9.52 16.40
N THR A 518 -24.86 9.59 17.61
CA THR A 518 -24.55 10.66 18.56
C THR A 518 -23.10 10.56 19.04
N VAL A 519 -22.36 11.67 18.94
CA VAL A 519 -20.97 11.78 19.35
C VAL A 519 -20.87 12.13 20.83
N MET A 520 -20.17 11.30 21.59
CA MET A 520 -20.08 11.36 23.06
C MET A 520 -18.72 11.87 23.55
N GLY A 521 -18.32 13.06 23.09
CA GLY A 521 -17.08 13.71 23.48
C GLY A 521 -15.85 13.29 22.66
N GLN A 522 -14.69 13.81 23.04
CA GLN A 522 -13.45 13.71 22.26
C GLN A 522 -12.98 12.26 22.03
N ALA A 523 -13.10 11.40 23.04
CA ALA A 523 -12.64 10.01 22.96
C ALA A 523 -13.52 9.18 22.00
N ASP A 524 -14.85 9.36 22.05
CA ASP A 524 -15.77 8.73 21.11
C ASP A 524 -15.52 9.24 19.68
N MET A 525 -15.37 10.56 19.52
CA MET A 525 -15.07 11.15 18.22
C MET A 525 -13.74 10.65 17.64
N ARG A 526 -12.70 10.46 18.46
CA ARG A 526 -11.43 9.87 18.04
C ARG A 526 -11.62 8.49 17.44
N GLU A 527 -12.37 7.62 18.11
CA GLU A 527 -12.64 6.27 17.59
C GLU A 527 -13.51 6.30 16.34
N ARG A 528 -14.47 7.22 16.24
CA ARG A 528 -15.26 7.43 15.02
C ARG A 528 -14.40 7.89 13.84
N ILE A 529 -13.45 8.81 14.06
CA ILE A 529 -12.49 9.25 13.03
C ILE A 529 -11.62 8.07 12.59
N ARG A 530 -11.09 7.29 13.54
CA ARG A 530 -10.28 6.10 13.24
C ARG A 530 -11.06 5.10 12.39
N ASN A 531 -12.29 4.77 12.79
CA ASN A 531 -13.19 3.89 12.04
C ASN A 531 -13.45 4.40 10.61
N GLU A 532 -13.72 5.71 10.48
CA GLU A 532 -13.93 6.33 9.18
C GLU A 532 -12.67 6.22 8.30
N ARG A 533 -11.46 6.38 8.87
CA ARG A 533 -10.19 6.14 8.15
C ARG A 533 -10.06 4.70 7.68
N TYR A 534 -10.42 3.71 8.50
CA TYR A 534 -10.38 2.30 8.10
C TYR A 534 -11.33 1.99 6.94
N TRP A 535 -12.57 2.48 6.98
CA TRP A 535 -13.57 2.19 5.93
C TRP A 535 -13.28 2.95 4.63
N GLU A 536 -12.81 4.20 4.75
CA GLU A 536 -12.55 5.06 3.60
C GLU A 536 -11.26 4.69 2.87
N LEU A 537 -10.19 4.34 3.61
CA LEU A 537 -8.82 4.20 3.08
C LEU A 537 -8.36 2.75 2.88
N LEU A 538 -9.27 1.76 2.93
CA LEU A 538 -8.94 0.35 2.64
C LEU A 538 -8.18 0.22 1.31
N GLY A 539 -7.03 -0.45 1.32
CA GLY A 539 -6.27 -0.74 0.12
C GLY A 539 -5.41 0.41 -0.39
N GLU A 540 -5.25 1.50 0.37
CA GLU A 540 -4.48 2.69 -0.03
C GLU A 540 -3.10 2.80 0.63
N ASP A 541 -2.65 1.77 1.34
CA ASP A 541 -1.33 1.70 2.00
C ASP A 541 -1.09 2.79 3.07
N LEU A 542 -2.15 3.29 3.70
CA LEU A 542 -2.09 4.35 4.72
C LEU A 542 -2.33 3.84 6.15
N ILE A 543 -3.23 2.86 6.30
CA ILE A 543 -3.80 2.45 7.59
C ILE A 543 -2.74 1.89 8.54
N TYR A 544 -1.76 1.13 8.03
CA TYR A 544 -0.67 0.61 8.85
C TYR A 544 0.09 1.73 9.58
N PHE A 545 0.39 2.83 8.88
CA PHE A 545 1.12 3.96 9.45
C PHE A 545 0.28 4.75 10.45
N ASP A 546 -1.04 4.82 10.24
CA ASP A 546 -1.96 5.35 11.24
C ASP A 546 -1.93 4.52 12.53
N GLU A 547 -1.95 3.18 12.42
CA GLU A 547 -1.88 2.29 13.58
C GLU A 547 -0.54 2.35 14.33
N LEU A 548 0.57 2.61 13.62
CA LEU A 548 1.87 2.87 14.22
C LEU A 548 1.90 4.18 15.00
N ARG A 549 1.30 5.25 14.45
CA ARG A 549 1.20 6.56 15.09
C ARG A 549 0.29 6.53 16.31
N TRP A 550 -0.87 5.90 16.17
CA TRP A 550 -1.85 5.72 17.25
C TRP A 550 -1.44 4.71 18.32
N LYS A 551 -0.36 3.95 18.10
CA LYS A 551 0.09 2.86 18.98
C LYS A 551 -0.96 1.77 19.17
N THR A 552 -1.76 1.49 18.14
CA THR A 552 -2.82 0.47 18.16
C THR A 552 -2.46 -0.79 17.37
N TRP A 553 -1.39 -0.75 16.56
CA TRP A 553 -1.02 -1.84 15.66
C TRP A 553 -0.89 -3.20 16.35
N LYS A 554 -0.14 -3.26 17.47
CA LYS A 554 0.04 -4.48 18.28
C LYS A 554 -1.30 -5.14 18.62
N ASP A 555 -2.21 -4.37 19.20
CA ASP A 555 -3.47 -4.91 19.70
C ASP A 555 -4.47 -5.23 18.59
N LYS A 556 -4.45 -4.49 17.48
CA LYS A 556 -5.39 -4.71 16.37
C LYS A 556 -4.94 -5.78 15.37
N LYS A 557 -3.64 -5.84 15.05
CA LYS A 557 -3.10 -6.81 14.09
C LYS A 557 -2.85 -8.18 14.72
N PHE A 558 -2.32 -8.22 15.94
CA PHE A 558 -1.87 -9.48 16.54
C PHE A 558 -2.87 -10.08 17.52
N ALA A 559 -3.86 -9.29 17.95
CA ALA A 559 -4.90 -9.76 18.84
C ALA A 559 -6.31 -9.48 18.30
N THR A 560 -7.24 -10.29 18.77
CA THR A 560 -8.68 -10.18 18.55
C THR A 560 -9.39 -10.68 19.82
N TYR A 561 -10.71 -10.75 19.83
CA TYR A 561 -11.51 -11.19 20.97
C TYR A 561 -12.45 -12.31 20.53
N ASP A 562 -12.56 -13.35 21.35
CA ASP A 562 -13.60 -14.35 21.19
C ASP A 562 -14.98 -13.81 21.61
N ASP A 563 -16.03 -14.60 21.44
CA ASP A 563 -17.41 -14.16 21.70
C ASP A 563 -17.71 -13.90 23.19
N ASN A 564 -16.83 -14.37 24.08
CA ASN A 564 -16.91 -14.08 25.52
C ASN A 564 -16.10 -12.82 25.89
N GLY A 565 -15.56 -12.10 24.89
CA GLY A 565 -14.71 -10.93 25.08
C GLY A 565 -13.31 -11.27 25.59
N LYS A 566 -12.87 -12.53 25.51
CA LYS A 566 -11.50 -12.91 25.88
C LYS A 566 -10.57 -12.66 24.70
N GLN A 567 -9.48 -11.95 24.97
CA GLN A 567 -8.45 -11.70 23.96
C GLN A 567 -7.79 -13.01 23.50
N VAL A 568 -7.64 -13.17 22.19
CA VAL A 568 -6.98 -14.30 21.51
C VAL A 568 -6.07 -13.80 20.39
N VAL A 569 -5.24 -14.70 19.84
CA VAL A 569 -4.28 -14.36 18.79
C VAL A 569 -4.98 -14.25 17.43
N ASN A 570 -4.77 -13.13 16.74
CA ASN A 570 -5.34 -12.87 15.41
C ASN A 570 -4.51 -13.54 14.29
N GLY A 571 -5.01 -13.47 13.06
CA GLY A 571 -4.43 -14.07 11.87
C GLY A 571 -5.45 -14.14 10.74
N LEU A 572 -5.05 -14.70 9.61
CA LEU A 572 -5.99 -14.97 8.52
C LEU A 572 -7.10 -15.90 9.02
N ARG A 573 -8.35 -15.48 8.86
CA ARG A 573 -9.55 -16.23 9.25
C ARG A 573 -10.52 -16.35 8.08
N GLN A 574 -11.24 -17.46 8.06
CA GLN A 574 -12.40 -17.62 7.21
C GLN A 574 -13.54 -16.70 7.68
N VAL A 575 -14.53 -16.46 6.83
CA VAL A 575 -15.61 -15.48 7.08
C VAL A 575 -16.41 -15.71 8.37
N TRP A 576 -16.44 -16.95 8.89
CA TRP A 576 -17.10 -17.31 10.17
C TRP A 576 -16.16 -17.26 11.39
N GLY A 577 -14.91 -16.81 11.22
CA GLY A 577 -13.93 -16.60 12.29
C GLY A 577 -12.93 -17.74 12.51
N GLN A 578 -13.01 -18.85 11.79
CA GLN A 578 -12.03 -19.93 11.95
C GLN A 578 -10.66 -19.52 11.42
N ALA A 579 -9.63 -19.60 12.27
CA ALA A 579 -8.26 -19.31 11.90
C ALA A 579 -7.73 -20.31 10.87
N THR A 580 -7.13 -19.79 9.80
CA THR A 580 -6.27 -20.53 8.87
C THR A 580 -4.84 -20.58 9.40
N TYR A 581 -4.35 -19.48 9.97
CA TYR A 581 -3.10 -19.40 10.71
C TYR A 581 -3.16 -18.26 11.72
N HIS A 582 -2.16 -18.17 12.59
CA HIS A 582 -2.02 -17.11 13.58
C HIS A 582 -0.77 -16.26 13.36
N TYR A 583 -0.84 -14.98 13.71
CA TYR A 583 0.30 -14.08 13.81
C TYR A 583 1.04 -14.24 15.14
N ALA A 584 2.23 -13.66 15.23
CA ALA A 584 2.99 -13.61 16.48
C ALA A 584 3.66 -12.25 16.63
N TRP A 585 3.40 -11.57 17.75
CA TRP A 585 4.07 -10.33 18.11
C TRP A 585 5.52 -10.62 18.48
N GLY A 586 6.48 -10.06 17.75
CA GLY A 586 7.91 -10.28 18.02
C GLY A 586 8.45 -9.52 19.24
N GLY A 587 7.72 -8.53 19.74
CA GLY A 587 8.10 -7.71 20.88
C GLY A 587 8.08 -6.22 20.56
N ASP A 588 8.22 -5.37 21.58
CA ASP A 588 8.01 -3.92 21.43
C ASP A 588 9.05 -3.22 20.52
N HIS A 589 10.14 -3.90 20.14
CA HIS A 589 11.06 -3.40 19.12
C HIS A 589 10.42 -3.35 17.72
N TYR A 590 9.34 -4.09 17.47
CA TYR A 590 8.65 -4.13 16.17
C TYR A 590 7.91 -2.82 15.82
N TRP A 591 7.77 -1.88 16.76
CA TRP A 591 7.24 -0.54 16.45
C TRP A 591 8.10 0.22 15.44
N LEU A 592 9.36 -0.17 15.25
CA LEU A 592 10.25 0.33 14.22
C LEU A 592 10.94 -0.86 13.53
N TYR A 593 11.20 -0.73 12.24
CA TYR A 593 11.99 -1.70 11.50
C TYR A 593 13.45 -1.70 11.97
N PRO A 594 14.15 -2.84 11.90
CA PRO A 594 15.59 -2.85 12.13
C PRO A 594 16.29 -2.04 11.04
N ILE A 595 17.32 -1.28 11.43
CA ILE A 595 18.27 -0.75 10.46
C ILE A 595 18.94 -1.94 9.76
N PRO A 596 19.02 -1.95 8.40
CA PRO A 596 19.53 -3.11 7.69
C PRO A 596 20.94 -3.48 8.17
N TYR A 597 21.18 -4.77 8.36
CA TYR A 597 22.44 -5.26 8.94
C TYR A 597 23.68 -4.73 8.21
N ASN A 598 23.68 -4.77 6.88
CA ASN A 598 24.80 -4.30 6.05
C ASN A 598 25.11 -2.80 6.27
N GLU A 599 24.09 -1.97 6.44
CA GLU A 599 24.25 -0.53 6.70
C GLU A 599 24.96 -0.29 8.04
N THR A 600 24.61 -1.08 9.07
CA THR A 600 25.29 -1.02 10.38
C THR A 600 26.73 -1.53 10.34
N GLN A 601 27.09 -2.38 9.38
CA GLN A 601 28.47 -2.85 9.20
C GLN A 601 29.32 -1.86 8.40
N MET A 602 28.74 -1.21 7.39
CA MET A 602 29.45 -0.31 6.48
C MET A 602 29.67 1.09 7.07
N ASN A 603 28.77 1.53 7.93
CA ASN A 603 28.85 2.83 8.58
C ASN A 603 29.06 2.67 10.10
N PRO A 604 30.29 2.90 10.63
CA PRO A 604 30.57 2.76 12.06
C PRO A 604 29.84 3.77 12.95
N ASN A 605 29.26 4.83 12.36
CA ASN A 605 28.44 5.83 13.06
C ASN A 605 26.95 5.45 13.11
N MET A 606 26.57 4.32 12.52
CA MET A 606 25.19 3.86 12.43
C MET A 606 24.80 3.07 13.68
N GLU A 607 23.78 3.53 14.38
CA GLU A 607 23.21 2.82 15.53
C GLU A 607 21.95 2.05 15.14
N GLN A 608 21.86 0.80 15.60
CA GLN A 608 20.65 -0.02 15.46
C GLN A 608 19.52 0.49 16.36
N ASN A 609 18.26 0.33 15.92
CA ASN A 609 17.08 0.61 16.72
C ASN A 609 17.03 -0.23 18.01
N PRO A 610 16.46 0.30 19.11
CA PRO A 610 16.39 -0.42 20.39
C PRO A 610 15.73 -1.79 20.26
N GLY A 611 16.35 -2.82 20.86
CA GLY A 611 15.86 -4.20 20.87
C GLY A 611 16.19 -5.04 19.64
N TRP A 612 16.85 -4.47 18.62
CA TRP A 612 17.27 -5.19 17.40
C TRP A 612 18.76 -5.57 17.38
N LYS A 613 19.52 -5.29 18.46
CA LYS A 613 20.96 -5.57 18.55
C LYS A 613 21.26 -7.03 18.88
#